data_AF-A0A0R1MX58-F1
#
_entry.id   AF-A0A0R1MX58-F1
#
_cell.length_a   1.000
_cell.length_b   1.000
_cell.length_c   1.000
_cell.angle_alpha   90.00
_cell.angle_beta   90.00
_cell.angle_gamma   90.00
#
_symmetry.space_group_name_H-M   'P 1'
#
loop_
_entity.id
_entity.type
_entity.pdbx_description
1 polymer ?
#
loop_
_entity_poly.entity_id
_entity_poly.type
_entity_poly.pdbx_seq_one_letter_code
_entity_poly.pdbx_strand_id
1 'polypeptide(L)'
;MREVWRDRDKRWTVILLFILAVAGTLFFSHNSPLYYFNEWVDSNAYFTVARGMLNGKTLYAGIFDQKGPYLYFLHVVALILTPHRYWGILPFQMLALFADLVIVYRWARVYLSHKPALLAPMGFLALYFNYIYYQRGDSAEEFCLPFLMLAYYLLTKFLFGEEAPSRIETLIMSFGVGFVLLVKFSLLVPIAAAYLIWWGYMRQRHQYDELKANILWSLVGFLVAWIPVLLYFLVTHAFGALWYEYFYTNLFLYSAHYGNGMLGSVIGKWLILPAQNFSQIPWLFAAIAFSVIVVLVSRYFFSLQSHRWWFLLVIVANYFAVITPIRFNHYYLALLPLIVPGLIMIARWGDRLLGGLQVSALGMIMLSTLVLFLGTMQNPRVASESRLTSGQPVITQITNPIKYDKGAHFMLYKMMDAGYFMVTGQAPQEKYFAAYNITHAAMPAVEDSQQKAIKAGKYKYVITDLNAVAEVMQINPRYHIIRSANWDTTHAALMKRE
;
A
#
# COMPACT_ATOMS: atom_id res chain seq x y z
N MET A 1 10.63 -20.22 17.70
CA MET A 1 9.15 -20.14 17.60
C MET A 1 8.38 -20.76 18.77
N ARG A 2 8.88 -21.79 19.47
CA ARG A 2 8.11 -22.51 20.51
C ARG A 2 8.01 -21.83 21.89
N GLU A 3 8.89 -20.89 22.24
CA GLU A 3 8.89 -20.25 23.57
C GLU A 3 8.10 -18.93 23.68
N VAL A 4 7.56 -18.42 22.57
CA VAL A 4 6.87 -17.12 22.54
C VAL A 4 5.43 -17.21 23.06
N TRP A 5 4.82 -18.40 23.14
CA TRP A 5 3.36 -18.54 23.26
C TRP A 5 2.83 -19.28 24.50
N ARG A 6 3.69 -19.62 25.46
CA ARG A 6 3.31 -20.38 26.67
C ARG A 6 2.74 -19.53 27.81
N ASP A 7 2.97 -18.23 27.77
CA ASP A 7 2.58 -17.29 28.83
C ASP A 7 1.19 -16.68 28.55
N ARG A 8 0.34 -16.61 29.58
CA ARG A 8 -1.05 -16.16 29.49
C ARG A 8 -1.13 -14.71 29.00
N ASP A 9 -0.23 -13.85 29.47
CA ASP A 9 -0.18 -12.43 29.12
C ASP A 9 0.19 -12.22 27.63
N LYS A 10 1.01 -13.11 27.09
CA LYS A 10 1.39 -13.09 25.67
C LYS A 10 0.23 -13.47 24.74
N ARG A 11 -0.68 -14.35 25.18
CA ARG A 11 -1.88 -14.70 24.40
C ARG A 11 -2.87 -13.52 24.33
N TRP A 12 -3.11 -12.86 25.46
CA TRP A 12 -3.97 -11.67 25.50
C TRP A 12 -3.43 -10.53 24.65
N THR A 13 -2.10 -10.36 24.60
CA THR A 13 -1.49 -9.37 23.70
C THR A 13 -1.84 -9.62 22.24
N VAL A 14 -1.73 -10.86 21.76
CA VAL A 14 -2.07 -11.16 20.35
C VAL A 14 -3.53 -10.89 20.06
N ILE A 15 -4.42 -11.32 20.96
CA ILE A 15 -5.85 -11.09 20.82
C ILE A 15 -6.13 -9.58 20.77
N LEU A 16 -5.51 -8.80 21.65
CA LEU A 16 -5.64 -7.35 21.67
C LEU A 16 -5.17 -6.70 20.36
N LEU A 17 -3.98 -7.07 19.87
CA LEU A 17 -3.46 -6.53 18.60
C LEU A 17 -4.35 -6.91 17.42
N PHE A 18 -4.93 -8.12 17.42
CA PHE A 18 -5.89 -8.54 16.41
C PHE A 18 -7.17 -7.72 16.47
N ILE A 19 -7.74 -7.52 17.67
CA ILE A 19 -8.93 -6.67 17.87
C ILE A 19 -8.66 -5.25 17.39
N LEU A 20 -7.48 -4.69 17.66
CA LEU A 20 -7.11 -3.35 17.21
C LEU A 20 -6.95 -3.26 15.69
N ALA A 21 -6.37 -4.27 15.06
CA ALA A 21 -6.30 -4.32 13.60
C ALA A 21 -7.70 -4.39 12.98
N VAL A 22 -8.56 -5.26 13.49
CA VAL A 22 -9.96 -5.40 13.03
C VAL A 22 -10.72 -4.08 13.23
N ALA A 23 -10.68 -3.51 14.43
CA ALA A 23 -11.36 -2.25 14.73
C ALA A 23 -10.82 -1.12 13.85
N GLY A 24 -9.50 -0.95 13.76
CA GLY A 24 -8.87 0.07 12.92
C GLY A 24 -9.30 -0.04 11.46
N THR A 25 -9.15 -1.21 10.84
CA THR A 25 -9.54 -1.41 9.44
C THR A 25 -11.04 -1.17 9.24
N LEU A 26 -11.91 -1.61 10.15
CA LEU A 26 -13.36 -1.37 10.05
C LEU A 26 -13.72 0.11 10.14
N PHE A 27 -13.08 0.88 11.03
CA PHE A 27 -13.41 2.29 11.24
C PHE A 27 -12.76 3.24 10.23
N PHE A 28 -11.65 2.86 9.61
CA PHE A 28 -10.87 3.78 8.77
C PHE A 28 -10.77 3.37 7.30
N SER A 29 -10.92 2.10 6.94
CA SER A 29 -10.96 1.71 5.52
C SER A 29 -12.32 1.96 4.91
N HIS A 30 -12.37 2.64 3.75
CA HIS A 30 -13.61 2.81 2.99
C HIS A 30 -14.10 1.50 2.35
N ASN A 31 -13.32 0.42 2.43
CA ASN A 31 -13.76 -0.92 2.04
C ASN A 31 -14.63 -1.59 3.12
N SER A 32 -14.78 -0.98 4.30
CA SER A 32 -15.54 -1.50 5.42
C SER A 32 -17.06 -1.40 5.19
N PRO A 33 -17.88 -2.27 5.81
CA PRO A 33 -19.34 -2.11 5.83
C PRO A 33 -19.83 -0.78 6.43
N LEU A 34 -18.98 -0.03 7.12
CA LEU A 34 -19.32 1.30 7.64
C LEU A 34 -19.39 2.40 6.55
N TYR A 35 -18.90 2.10 5.35
CA TYR A 35 -18.87 3.02 4.22
C TYR A 35 -19.75 2.48 3.09
N TYR A 36 -20.44 3.39 2.41
CA TYR A 36 -21.28 3.03 1.26
C TYR A 36 -20.41 2.64 0.05
N PHE A 37 -19.29 3.33 -0.12
CA PHE A 37 -18.46 3.26 -1.32
C PHE A 37 -17.01 3.64 -1.03
N ASN A 38 -16.08 3.02 -1.76
CA ASN A 38 -14.70 3.47 -1.83
C ASN A 38 -14.49 4.22 -3.14
N GLU A 39 -14.28 5.53 -3.05
CA GLU A 39 -14.09 6.42 -4.20
C GLU A 39 -12.67 6.41 -4.77
N TRP A 40 -11.76 5.61 -4.20
CA TRP A 40 -10.37 5.64 -4.59
C TRP A 40 -10.10 4.89 -5.91
N VAL A 41 -9.47 5.57 -6.85
CA VAL A 41 -9.22 5.04 -8.21
C VAL A 41 -8.35 3.78 -8.23
N ASP A 42 -7.35 3.68 -7.35
CA ASP A 42 -6.46 2.51 -7.29
C ASP A 42 -7.23 1.25 -6.85
N SER A 43 -7.99 1.34 -5.75
CA SER A 43 -8.82 0.21 -5.27
C SER A 43 -9.83 -0.23 -6.34
N ASN A 44 -10.50 0.74 -6.98
CA ASN A 44 -11.47 0.43 -8.04
C ASN A 44 -10.81 -0.21 -9.27
N ALA A 45 -9.63 0.26 -9.69
CA ALA A 45 -8.87 -0.39 -10.76
C ALA A 45 -8.56 -1.85 -10.41
N TYR A 46 -8.16 -2.16 -9.17
CA TYR A 46 -7.86 -3.53 -8.74
C TYR A 46 -9.09 -4.44 -8.82
N PHE A 47 -10.23 -3.96 -8.29
CA PHE A 47 -11.50 -4.68 -8.39
C PHE A 47 -11.96 -4.85 -9.83
N THR A 48 -11.77 -3.86 -10.69
CA THR A 48 -12.15 -3.92 -12.11
C THR A 48 -11.28 -4.91 -12.89
N VAL A 49 -9.97 -4.92 -12.64
CA VAL A 49 -9.06 -5.92 -13.22
C VAL A 49 -9.43 -7.32 -12.75
N ALA A 50 -9.63 -7.52 -11.45
CA ALA A 50 -10.05 -8.81 -10.89
C ALA A 50 -11.40 -9.28 -11.44
N ARG A 51 -12.36 -8.38 -11.63
CA ARG A 51 -13.64 -8.70 -12.27
C ARG A 51 -13.45 -9.10 -13.72
N GLY A 52 -12.59 -8.41 -14.47
CA GLY A 52 -12.19 -8.83 -15.81
C GLY A 52 -11.62 -10.26 -15.82
N MET A 53 -10.75 -10.58 -14.87
CA MET A 53 -10.19 -11.93 -14.73
C MET A 53 -11.24 -12.99 -14.46
N LEU A 54 -12.19 -12.73 -13.56
CA LEU A 54 -13.33 -13.62 -13.30
C LEU A 54 -14.26 -13.79 -14.51
N ASN A 55 -14.22 -12.86 -15.47
CA ASN A 55 -14.99 -12.91 -16.72
C ASN A 55 -14.13 -13.40 -17.91
N GLY A 56 -13.08 -14.18 -17.64
CA GLY A 56 -12.29 -14.86 -18.67
C GLY A 56 -11.18 -14.04 -19.30
N LYS A 57 -10.92 -12.81 -18.83
CA LYS A 57 -9.77 -12.03 -19.32
C LYS A 57 -8.48 -12.46 -18.65
N THR A 58 -7.46 -12.73 -19.45
CA THR A 58 -6.11 -12.96 -18.92
C THR A 58 -5.50 -11.66 -18.41
N LEU A 59 -4.89 -11.68 -17.23
CA LEU A 59 -4.19 -10.52 -16.67
C LEU A 59 -3.07 -10.06 -17.63
N TYR A 60 -2.97 -8.75 -17.85
CA TYR A 60 -2.08 -8.04 -18.78
C TYR A 60 -2.35 -8.29 -20.27
N ALA A 61 -2.66 -9.52 -20.67
CA ALA A 61 -2.93 -9.85 -22.07
C ALA A 61 -4.35 -9.41 -22.51
N GLY A 62 -5.37 -9.71 -21.70
CA GLY A 62 -6.77 -9.39 -21.95
C GLY A 62 -7.30 -8.19 -21.16
N ILE A 63 -6.63 -7.81 -20.08
CA ILE A 63 -6.93 -6.61 -19.28
C ILE A 63 -5.64 -5.98 -18.76
N PHE A 64 -5.46 -4.68 -18.99
CA PHE A 64 -4.23 -3.96 -18.66
C PHE A 64 -4.32 -3.24 -17.31
N ASP A 65 -3.20 -3.24 -16.57
CA ASP A 65 -2.92 -2.35 -15.44
C ASP A 65 -1.40 -2.40 -15.14
N GLN A 66 -0.90 -1.53 -14.26
CA GLN A 66 0.51 -1.33 -13.95
C GLN A 66 0.95 -1.96 -12.62
N LYS A 67 0.03 -2.37 -11.72
CA LYS A 67 0.44 -3.05 -10.47
C LYS A 67 0.73 -4.54 -10.70
N GLY A 68 1.36 -5.17 -9.71
CA GLY A 68 1.81 -6.56 -9.81
C GLY A 68 0.72 -7.61 -9.58
N PRO A 69 0.95 -8.87 -10.02
CA PRO A 69 -0.06 -9.92 -10.05
C PRO A 69 -0.74 -10.25 -8.72
N TYR A 70 0.01 -10.23 -7.61
CA TYR A 70 -0.52 -10.62 -6.32
C TYR A 70 -1.66 -9.72 -5.87
N LEU A 71 -1.61 -8.44 -6.24
CA LEU A 71 -2.67 -7.50 -5.91
C LEU A 71 -4.00 -7.95 -6.53
N TYR A 72 -4.00 -8.33 -7.81
CA TYR A 72 -5.23 -8.81 -8.46
C TYR A 72 -5.65 -10.20 -7.98
N PHE A 73 -4.71 -11.07 -7.61
CA PHE A 73 -5.06 -12.38 -7.03
C PHE A 73 -5.83 -12.22 -5.71
N LEU A 74 -5.40 -11.29 -4.85
CA LEU A 74 -6.13 -10.93 -3.63
C LEU A 74 -7.53 -10.39 -3.97
N HIS A 75 -7.64 -9.54 -4.98
CA HIS A 75 -8.91 -8.94 -5.40
C HIS A 75 -9.87 -9.93 -6.08
N VAL A 76 -9.34 -10.93 -6.79
CA VAL A 76 -10.12 -12.05 -7.33
C VAL A 76 -10.75 -12.82 -6.17
N VAL A 77 -9.98 -13.13 -5.12
CA VAL A 77 -10.53 -13.78 -3.92
C VAL A 77 -11.55 -12.87 -3.23
N ALA A 78 -11.28 -11.57 -3.11
CA ALA A 78 -12.21 -10.61 -2.54
C ALA A 78 -13.55 -10.58 -3.29
N LEU A 79 -13.54 -10.60 -4.63
CA LEU A 79 -14.75 -10.65 -5.44
C LEU A 79 -15.48 -11.99 -5.38
N ILE A 80 -14.78 -13.10 -5.15
CA ILE A 80 -15.45 -14.39 -4.89
C ILE A 80 -16.22 -14.33 -3.57
N LEU A 81 -15.65 -13.70 -2.52
CA LEU A 81 -16.29 -13.55 -1.22
C LEU A 81 -17.48 -12.58 -1.27
N THR A 82 -17.30 -11.42 -1.90
CA THR A 82 -18.35 -10.40 -2.04
C THR A 82 -18.38 -9.79 -3.44
N PRO A 83 -19.14 -10.38 -4.38
CA PRO A 83 -19.09 -9.98 -5.81
C PRO A 83 -19.48 -8.55 -6.14
N HIS A 84 -20.18 -7.84 -5.25
CA HIS A 84 -20.69 -6.48 -5.48
C HIS A 84 -20.35 -5.51 -4.35
N ARG A 85 -19.40 -5.88 -3.47
CA ARG A 85 -18.99 -5.07 -2.32
C ARG A 85 -17.48 -5.15 -2.16
N TYR A 86 -16.90 -4.12 -1.54
CA TYR A 86 -15.47 -4.08 -1.23
C TYR A 86 -15.08 -4.98 -0.05
N TRP A 87 -16.06 -5.47 0.72
CA TRP A 87 -15.83 -6.12 2.02
C TRP A 87 -14.93 -7.35 1.95
N GLY A 88 -14.90 -8.04 0.80
CA GLY A 88 -14.05 -9.20 0.58
C GLY A 88 -12.55 -8.93 0.69
N ILE A 89 -12.11 -7.67 0.56
CA ILE A 89 -10.68 -7.32 0.72
C ILE A 89 -10.30 -7.09 2.19
N LEU A 90 -11.28 -6.81 3.06
CA LEU A 90 -11.03 -6.47 4.48
C LEU A 90 -10.25 -7.52 5.25
N PRO A 91 -10.50 -8.84 5.11
CA PRO A 91 -9.70 -9.83 5.83
C PRO A 91 -8.21 -9.70 5.53
N PHE A 92 -7.84 -9.35 4.30
CA PHE A 92 -6.44 -9.16 3.92
C PHE A 92 -5.84 -7.90 4.52
N GLN A 93 -6.58 -6.79 4.53
CA GLN A 93 -6.15 -5.55 5.20
C GLN A 93 -5.99 -5.76 6.71
N MET A 94 -6.94 -6.45 7.36
CA MET A 94 -6.87 -6.79 8.77
C MET A 94 -5.66 -7.66 9.09
N LEU A 95 -5.36 -8.65 8.24
CA LEU A 95 -4.18 -9.51 8.39
C LEU A 95 -2.87 -8.75 8.18
N ALA A 96 -2.81 -7.83 7.21
CA ALA A 96 -1.64 -6.98 6.98
C ALA A 96 -1.36 -6.08 8.20
N LEU A 97 -2.35 -5.31 8.64
CA LEU A 97 -2.20 -4.44 9.81
C LEU A 97 -1.91 -5.26 11.08
N PHE A 98 -2.56 -6.40 11.28
CA PHE A 98 -2.27 -7.27 12.41
C PHE A 98 -0.81 -7.75 12.40
N ALA A 99 -0.28 -8.13 11.23
CA ALA A 99 1.13 -8.49 11.09
C ALA A 99 2.05 -7.32 11.44
N ASP A 100 1.75 -6.11 10.97
CA ASP A 100 2.51 -4.89 11.33
C ASP A 100 2.54 -4.67 12.84
N LEU A 101 1.37 -4.71 13.50
CA LEU A 101 1.29 -4.51 14.96
C LEU A 101 2.07 -5.57 15.74
N VAL A 102 2.01 -6.82 15.30
CA VAL A 102 2.78 -7.91 15.90
C VAL A 102 4.27 -7.68 15.70
N ILE A 103 4.71 -7.25 14.52
CA ILE A 103 6.12 -6.98 14.24
C ILE A 103 6.61 -5.79 15.07
N VAL A 104 5.86 -4.68 15.14
CA VAL A 104 6.19 -3.51 15.97
C VAL A 104 6.30 -3.89 17.44
N TYR A 105 5.35 -4.70 17.94
CA TYR A 105 5.40 -5.24 19.30
C TYR A 105 6.66 -6.08 19.54
N ARG A 106 6.95 -7.02 18.63
CA ARG A 106 8.15 -7.88 18.70
C ARG A 106 9.44 -7.07 18.62
N TRP A 107 9.46 -6.00 17.84
CA TRP A 107 10.59 -5.08 17.75
C TRP A 107 10.80 -4.34 19.07
N ALA A 108 9.74 -3.81 19.68
CA ALA A 108 9.81 -3.21 21.00
C ALA A 108 10.28 -4.21 22.07
N ARG A 109 9.86 -5.48 21.99
CA ARG A 109 10.27 -6.56 22.90
C ARG A 109 11.75 -6.94 22.85
N VAL A 110 12.49 -6.52 21.82
CA VAL A 110 13.95 -6.65 21.81
C VAL A 110 14.58 -5.81 22.93
N TYR A 111 13.95 -4.67 23.27
CA TYR A 111 14.52 -3.66 24.16
C TYR A 111 13.75 -3.48 25.47
N LEU A 112 12.46 -3.80 25.47
CA LEU A 112 11.53 -3.53 26.55
C LEU A 112 10.90 -4.79 27.12
N SER A 113 10.47 -4.70 28.38
CA SER A 113 9.64 -5.71 29.01
C SER A 113 8.25 -5.76 28.36
N HIS A 114 7.43 -6.74 28.75
CA HIS A 114 6.15 -7.04 28.11
C HIS A 114 5.19 -5.84 28.04
N LYS A 115 4.98 -5.14 29.16
CA LYS A 115 3.95 -4.09 29.27
C LYS A 115 4.34 -2.82 28.51
N PRO A 116 5.55 -2.24 28.67
CA PRO A 116 5.94 -1.04 27.93
C PRO A 116 6.00 -1.26 26.43
N ALA A 117 6.37 -2.46 25.99
CA ALA A 117 6.41 -2.79 24.57
C ALA A 117 5.05 -2.67 23.87
N LEU A 118 3.93 -2.74 24.60
CA LEU A 118 2.59 -2.53 24.05
C LEU A 118 2.33 -1.08 23.63
N LEU A 119 3.08 -0.10 24.16
CA LEU A 119 2.92 1.31 23.78
C LEU A 119 3.36 1.58 22.34
N ALA A 120 4.34 0.83 21.83
CA ALA A 120 4.86 1.06 20.47
C ALA A 120 3.82 0.75 19.38
N PRO A 121 3.12 -0.40 19.37
CA PRO A 121 2.01 -0.64 18.44
C PRO A 121 0.89 0.42 18.53
N MET A 122 0.62 0.99 19.71
CA MET A 122 -0.41 2.02 19.86
C MET A 122 0.01 3.34 19.21
N GLY A 123 1.25 3.77 19.46
CA GLY A 123 1.81 4.94 18.78
C GLY A 123 1.92 4.74 17.27
N PHE A 124 2.17 3.50 16.83
CA PHE A 124 2.18 3.15 15.43
C PHE A 124 0.79 3.30 14.80
N LEU A 125 -0.27 2.78 15.43
CA LEU A 125 -1.64 2.94 14.96
C LEU A 125 -2.05 4.41 14.83
N ALA A 126 -1.62 5.25 15.77
CA ALA A 126 -1.91 6.68 15.75
C ALA A 126 -1.35 7.40 14.52
N LEU A 127 -0.30 6.85 13.91
CA LEU A 127 0.25 7.35 12.65
C LEU A 127 -0.25 6.54 11.45
N TYR A 128 -0.62 5.27 11.60
CA TYR A 128 -1.01 4.42 10.47
C TYR A 128 -2.19 4.96 9.64
N PHE A 129 -3.32 5.33 10.27
CA PHE A 129 -4.53 5.76 9.53
C PHE A 129 -4.60 7.28 9.23
N ASN A 130 -3.46 7.92 8.94
CA ASN A 130 -3.47 9.31 8.50
C ASN A 130 -4.12 9.44 7.11
N TYR A 131 -5.11 10.32 6.95
CA TYR A 131 -5.85 10.45 5.68
C TYR A 131 -5.00 10.79 4.45
N ILE A 132 -3.83 11.42 4.63
CA ILE A 132 -2.99 11.85 3.52
C ILE A 132 -2.37 10.64 2.81
N TYR A 133 -1.87 9.67 3.58
CA TYR A 133 -1.17 8.51 3.02
C TYR A 133 -1.89 7.17 3.17
N TYR A 134 -2.72 6.99 4.20
CA TYR A 134 -3.62 5.85 4.24
C TYR A 134 -4.75 5.99 3.21
N GLN A 135 -5.13 7.25 2.92
CA GLN A 135 -6.21 7.61 2.00
C GLN A 135 -7.53 6.91 2.36
N ARG A 136 -7.87 5.83 1.65
CA ARG A 136 -9.13 5.07 1.81
C ARG A 136 -8.88 3.59 2.21
N GLY A 137 -7.61 3.18 2.32
CA GLY A 137 -7.18 1.78 2.45
C GLY A 137 -7.16 1.03 1.13
N ASP A 138 -6.63 -0.20 1.16
CA ASP A 138 -6.42 -1.12 0.01
C ASP A 138 -5.33 -0.62 -0.95
N SER A 139 -4.26 -0.08 -0.36
CA SER A 139 -3.08 0.35 -1.12
C SER A 139 -2.10 -0.81 -1.33
N ALA A 140 -1.31 -0.75 -2.40
CA ALA A 140 -0.21 -1.69 -2.61
C ALA A 140 0.83 -1.59 -1.47
N GLU A 141 1.03 -0.39 -0.93
CA GLU A 141 1.90 -0.10 0.21
C GLU A 141 1.42 -0.81 1.47
N GLU A 142 0.11 -0.80 1.74
CA GLU A 142 -0.49 -1.47 2.90
C GLU A 142 -0.17 -2.97 2.91
N PHE A 143 -0.30 -3.65 1.76
CA PHE A 143 0.06 -5.08 1.67
C PHE A 143 1.56 -5.35 1.68
N CYS A 144 2.39 -4.39 1.25
CA CYS A 144 3.85 -4.51 1.30
C CYS A 144 4.43 -4.21 2.69
N LEU A 145 3.73 -3.40 3.49
CA LEU A 145 4.25 -2.85 4.75
C LEU A 145 4.70 -3.93 5.75
N PRO A 146 4.00 -5.06 5.95
CA PRO A 146 4.45 -6.11 6.86
C PRO A 146 5.83 -6.65 6.52
N PHE A 147 6.16 -6.78 5.23
CA PHE A 147 7.46 -7.28 4.79
C PHE A 147 8.56 -6.24 4.91
N LEU A 148 8.23 -4.96 4.68
CA LEU A 148 9.12 -3.85 4.98
C LEU A 148 9.43 -3.82 6.48
N MET A 149 8.40 -3.82 7.33
CA MET A 149 8.51 -3.81 8.78
C MET A 149 9.31 -5.01 9.30
N LEU A 150 9.08 -6.20 8.73
CA LEU A 150 9.83 -7.41 9.06
C LEU A 150 11.32 -7.27 8.73
N ALA A 151 11.67 -6.66 7.60
CA ALA A 151 13.06 -6.40 7.21
C ALA A 151 13.79 -5.59 8.28
N TYR A 152 13.18 -4.49 8.71
CA TYR A 152 13.72 -3.61 9.73
C TYR A 152 13.83 -4.29 11.08
N TYR A 153 12.77 -4.98 11.51
CA TYR A 153 12.77 -5.73 12.77
C TYR A 153 13.89 -6.77 12.80
N LEU A 154 14.00 -7.60 11.76
CA LEU A 154 15.03 -8.64 11.69
C LEU A 154 16.44 -8.03 11.63
N LEU A 155 16.61 -6.90 10.95
CA LEU A 155 17.89 -6.19 10.92
C LEU A 155 18.25 -5.64 12.30
N THR A 156 17.30 -5.03 12.99
CA THR A 156 17.56 -4.54 14.34
C THR A 156 17.85 -5.68 15.31
N LYS A 157 17.07 -6.77 15.27
CA LYS A 157 17.32 -7.97 16.08
C LYS A 157 18.72 -8.54 15.83
N PHE A 158 19.11 -8.67 14.56
CA PHE A 158 20.43 -9.13 14.15
C PHE A 158 21.55 -8.22 14.65
N LEU A 159 21.43 -6.90 14.45
CA LEU A 159 22.46 -5.94 14.88
C LEU A 159 22.51 -5.74 16.41
N PHE A 160 21.43 -6.05 17.14
CA PHE A 160 21.38 -5.95 18.59
C PHE A 160 21.95 -7.18 19.29
N GLY A 161 21.58 -8.39 18.85
CA GLY A 161 21.97 -9.65 19.47
C GLY A 161 23.08 -10.42 18.75
N GLU A 162 23.53 -9.95 17.58
CA GLU A 162 24.46 -10.65 16.67
C GLU A 162 23.98 -12.04 16.19
N GLU A 163 22.69 -12.35 16.36
CA GLU A 163 22.10 -13.62 15.93
C GLU A 163 21.45 -13.53 14.54
N ALA A 164 21.92 -14.38 13.62
CA ALA A 164 21.34 -14.54 12.29
C ALA A 164 19.81 -14.79 12.36
N PRO A 165 19.03 -14.27 11.39
CA PRO A 165 17.63 -14.65 11.26
C PRO A 165 17.48 -16.18 11.19
N SER A 166 16.50 -16.72 11.92
CA SER A 166 16.21 -18.16 11.88
C SER A 166 15.71 -18.59 10.50
N ARG A 167 15.80 -19.88 10.17
CA ARG A 167 15.36 -20.43 8.87
C ARG A 167 13.95 -20.01 8.47
N ILE A 168 13.02 -19.97 9.44
CA ILE A 168 11.63 -19.57 9.18
C ILE A 168 11.52 -18.06 9.01
N GLU A 169 12.26 -17.26 9.79
CA GLU A 169 12.33 -15.80 9.59
C GLU A 169 12.90 -15.48 8.18
N THR A 170 13.95 -16.16 7.75
CA THR A 170 14.51 -16.07 6.39
C THR A 170 13.49 -16.47 5.32
N LEU A 171 12.76 -17.58 5.51
CA LEU A 171 11.74 -18.03 4.56
C LEU A 171 10.61 -17.01 4.42
N ILE A 172 10.06 -16.50 5.52
CA ILE A 172 8.98 -15.49 5.49
C ILE A 172 9.49 -14.21 4.85
N MET A 173 10.69 -13.78 5.20
CA MET A 173 11.30 -12.56 4.68
C MET A 173 11.56 -12.64 3.16
N SER A 174 12.03 -13.78 2.67
CA SER A 174 12.26 -14.01 1.23
C SER A 174 11.00 -14.29 0.43
N PHE A 175 9.97 -14.88 1.05
CA PHE A 175 8.61 -14.84 0.49
C PHE A 175 8.17 -13.38 0.32
N GLY A 176 8.41 -12.55 1.34
CA GLY A 176 8.18 -11.10 1.29
C GLY A 176 8.89 -10.40 0.14
N VAL A 177 10.15 -10.75 -0.15
CA VAL A 177 10.88 -10.25 -1.34
C VAL A 177 10.11 -10.54 -2.63
N GLY A 178 9.73 -11.81 -2.84
CA GLY A 178 8.99 -12.20 -4.04
C GLY A 178 7.61 -11.55 -4.11
N PHE A 179 6.89 -11.51 -2.99
CA PHE A 179 5.57 -10.88 -2.89
C PHE A 179 5.63 -9.38 -3.20
N VAL A 180 6.52 -8.62 -2.53
CA VAL A 180 6.68 -7.18 -2.76
C VAL A 180 7.11 -6.90 -4.19
N LEU A 181 8.01 -7.70 -4.77
CA LEU A 181 8.39 -7.58 -6.18
C LEU A 181 7.19 -7.74 -7.11
N LEU A 182 6.29 -8.67 -6.80
CA LEU A 182 5.09 -9.00 -7.57
C LEU A 182 3.82 -8.23 -7.12
N VAL A 183 3.97 -7.22 -6.28
CA VAL A 183 2.94 -6.22 -5.96
C VAL A 183 3.42 -4.85 -6.42
N LYS A 184 4.57 -4.40 -5.90
CA LYS A 184 5.18 -3.11 -6.17
C LYS A 184 6.71 -3.16 -5.96
N PHE A 185 7.44 -3.55 -7.00
CA PHE A 185 8.89 -3.73 -6.94
C PHE A 185 9.69 -2.48 -6.53
N SER A 186 9.13 -1.27 -6.64
CA SER A 186 9.80 -0.05 -6.17
C SER A 186 10.06 -0.04 -4.66
N LEU A 187 9.27 -0.81 -3.88
CA LEU A 187 9.43 -0.94 -2.43
C LEU A 187 10.46 -2.01 -2.02
N LEU A 188 11.10 -2.70 -2.99
CA LEU A 188 12.03 -3.79 -2.67
C LEU A 188 13.39 -3.31 -2.14
N VAL A 189 13.80 -2.09 -2.50
CA VAL A 189 15.12 -1.52 -2.18
C VAL A 189 15.50 -1.62 -0.69
N PRO A 190 14.66 -1.21 0.30
CA PRO A 190 15.01 -1.36 1.72
C PRO A 190 15.19 -2.80 2.17
N ILE A 191 14.40 -3.72 1.61
CA ILE A 191 14.51 -5.15 1.89
C ILE A 191 15.84 -5.68 1.35
N ALA A 192 16.19 -5.33 0.11
CA ALA A 192 17.46 -5.71 -0.50
C ALA A 192 18.66 -5.16 0.29
N ALA A 193 18.58 -3.91 0.76
CA ALA A 193 19.61 -3.30 1.59
C ALA A 193 19.83 -4.07 2.91
N ALA A 194 18.75 -4.51 3.56
CA ALA A 194 18.84 -5.33 4.77
C ALA A 194 19.56 -6.68 4.51
N TYR A 195 19.21 -7.37 3.42
CA TYR A 195 19.89 -8.62 3.01
C TYR A 195 21.39 -8.40 2.74
N LEU A 196 21.75 -7.35 2.01
CA LEU A 196 23.15 -7.03 1.72
C LEU A 196 23.96 -6.79 3.00
N ILE A 197 23.38 -6.09 3.97
CA ILE A 197 24.01 -5.89 5.29
C ILE A 197 24.16 -7.22 6.04
N TRP A 198 23.11 -8.05 6.09
CA TRP A 198 23.18 -9.35 6.76
C TRP A 198 24.27 -10.24 6.17
N TRP A 199 24.27 -10.41 4.85
CA TRP A 199 25.24 -11.28 4.18
C TRP A 199 26.65 -10.72 4.25
N GLY A 200 26.82 -9.40 4.11
CA GLY A 200 28.10 -8.73 4.30
C GLY A 200 28.66 -8.94 5.70
N TYR A 201 27.82 -8.80 6.74
CA TYR A 201 28.22 -8.98 8.12
C TYR A 201 28.57 -10.44 8.45
N MET A 202 27.73 -11.41 8.04
CA MET A 202 28.00 -12.84 8.22
C MET A 202 29.31 -13.24 7.55
N ARG A 203 29.58 -12.72 6.34
CA ARG A 203 30.84 -12.95 5.62
C ARG A 203 32.04 -12.39 6.39
N GLN A 204 31.94 -11.18 6.95
CA GLN A 204 33.01 -10.57 7.76
C GLN A 204 33.32 -11.37 9.02
N ARG A 205 32.31 -12.02 9.62
CA ARG A 205 32.46 -12.90 10.80
C ARG A 205 32.81 -14.35 10.44
N HIS A 206 33.10 -14.64 9.17
CA HIS A 206 33.40 -15.99 8.67
C HIS A 206 32.28 -17.03 8.94
N GLN A 207 31.03 -16.60 9.10
CA GLN A 207 29.84 -17.44 9.30
C GLN A 207 29.33 -18.00 7.96
N TYR A 208 30.17 -18.78 7.27
CA TYR A 208 29.89 -19.21 5.90
C TYR A 208 28.76 -20.24 5.81
N ASP A 209 28.61 -21.10 6.82
CA ASP A 209 27.59 -22.15 6.79
C ASP A 209 26.20 -21.57 7.08
N GLU A 210 26.10 -20.64 8.02
CA GLU A 210 24.89 -19.84 8.26
C GLU A 210 24.53 -19.01 7.03
N LEU A 211 25.51 -18.39 6.38
CA LEU A 211 25.29 -17.63 5.15
C LEU A 211 24.75 -18.52 4.02
N LYS A 212 25.36 -19.68 3.77
CA LYS A 212 24.86 -20.65 2.77
C LYS A 212 23.44 -21.09 3.08
N ALA A 213 23.17 -21.45 4.34
CA ALA A 213 21.83 -21.83 4.76
C ALA A 213 20.84 -20.68 4.56
N ASN A 214 21.21 -19.45 4.90
CA ASN A 214 20.37 -18.28 4.71
C ASN A 214 20.05 -18.05 3.22
N ILE A 215 21.03 -18.18 2.33
CA ILE A 215 20.84 -18.06 0.88
C ILE A 215 19.89 -19.14 0.34
N LEU A 216 20.07 -20.40 0.75
CA LEU A 216 19.20 -21.51 0.32
C LEU A 216 17.76 -21.32 0.78
N TRP A 217 17.54 -21.00 2.06
CA TRP A 217 16.20 -20.71 2.59
C TRP A 217 15.59 -19.47 1.97
N SER A 218 16.42 -18.49 1.58
CA SER A 218 15.97 -17.30 0.85
C SER A 218 15.48 -17.67 -0.55
N LEU A 219 16.19 -18.54 -1.26
CA LEU A 219 15.75 -19.04 -2.57
C LEU A 219 14.42 -19.78 -2.45
N VAL A 220 14.25 -20.64 -1.44
CA VAL A 220 12.99 -21.36 -1.21
C VAL A 220 11.83 -20.39 -0.98
N GLY A 221 11.95 -19.44 -0.05
CA GLY A 221 10.86 -18.49 0.21
C GLY A 221 10.52 -17.63 -1.00
N PHE A 222 11.53 -17.17 -1.75
CA PHE A 222 11.32 -16.45 -3.00
C PHE A 222 10.57 -17.29 -4.04
N LEU A 223 10.97 -18.54 -4.25
CA LEU A 223 10.29 -19.44 -5.19
C LEU A 223 8.85 -19.73 -4.77
N VAL A 224 8.57 -19.87 -3.47
CA VAL A 224 7.20 -20.03 -2.96
C VAL A 224 6.30 -18.86 -3.37
N ALA A 225 6.82 -17.63 -3.38
CA ALA A 225 6.09 -16.47 -3.87
C ALA A 225 5.96 -16.43 -5.41
N TRP A 226 6.97 -16.91 -6.14
CA TRP A 226 6.94 -16.82 -7.61
C TRP A 226 6.14 -17.92 -8.28
N ILE A 227 6.17 -19.15 -7.74
CA ILE A 227 5.54 -20.32 -8.37
C ILE A 227 4.07 -20.09 -8.72
N PRO A 228 3.20 -19.55 -7.85
CA PRO A 228 1.79 -19.30 -8.19
C PRO A 228 1.62 -18.36 -9.39
N VAL A 229 2.43 -17.30 -9.46
CA VAL A 229 2.40 -16.34 -10.57
C VAL A 229 2.92 -16.99 -11.86
N LEU A 230 4.04 -17.70 -11.79
CA LEU A 230 4.61 -18.40 -12.94
C LEU A 230 3.63 -19.44 -13.51
N LEU A 231 2.98 -20.22 -12.64
CA LEU A 231 1.97 -21.20 -13.06
C LEU A 231 0.77 -20.54 -13.74
N TYR A 232 0.27 -19.43 -13.18
CA TYR A 232 -0.82 -18.67 -13.82
C TYR A 232 -0.45 -18.21 -15.23
N PHE A 233 0.73 -17.61 -15.41
CA PHE A 233 1.18 -17.10 -16.72
C PHE A 233 1.59 -18.21 -17.69
N LEU A 234 1.95 -19.40 -17.19
CA LEU A 234 2.19 -20.59 -17.99
C LEU A 234 0.89 -21.14 -18.58
N VAL A 235 -0.14 -21.33 -17.75
CA VAL A 235 -1.44 -21.86 -18.17
C VAL A 235 -2.17 -20.89 -19.10
N THR A 236 -2.00 -19.59 -18.89
CA THR A 236 -2.64 -18.55 -19.70
C THR A 236 -1.83 -18.12 -20.93
N HIS A 237 -0.63 -18.69 -21.12
CA HIS A 237 0.31 -18.33 -22.19
C HIS A 237 0.64 -16.82 -22.28
N ALA A 238 0.67 -16.12 -21.14
CA ALA A 238 0.77 -14.66 -21.09
C ALA A 238 2.07 -14.12 -20.46
N PHE A 239 3.15 -14.93 -20.44
CA PHE A 239 4.46 -14.48 -19.94
C PHE A 239 4.99 -13.22 -20.63
N GLY A 240 4.81 -13.10 -21.94
CA GLY A 240 5.20 -11.90 -22.69
C GLY A 240 4.44 -10.65 -22.20
N ALA A 241 3.17 -10.79 -21.83
CA ALA A 241 2.37 -9.71 -21.27
C ALA A 241 2.78 -9.35 -19.84
N LEU A 242 3.11 -10.33 -18.99
CA LEU A 242 3.73 -10.06 -17.68
C LEU A 242 5.01 -9.24 -17.83
N TRP A 243 5.90 -9.64 -18.72
CA TRP A 243 7.16 -8.91 -18.92
C TRP A 243 6.93 -7.50 -19.45
N TYR A 244 6.13 -7.36 -20.51
CA TYR A 244 5.92 -6.08 -21.17
C TYR A 244 5.09 -5.11 -20.30
N GLU A 245 3.90 -5.54 -19.86
CA GLU A 245 2.96 -4.64 -19.20
C GLU A 245 3.35 -4.32 -17.76
N TYR A 246 3.91 -5.29 -17.02
CA TYR A 246 4.31 -5.06 -15.63
C TYR A 246 5.74 -4.51 -15.53
N PHE A 247 6.75 -5.23 -16.05
CA PHE A 247 8.14 -4.81 -15.87
C PHE A 247 8.55 -3.69 -16.82
N TYR A 248 8.41 -3.89 -18.14
CA TYR A 248 8.90 -2.96 -19.14
C TYR A 248 8.18 -1.60 -19.06
N THR A 249 6.85 -1.61 -19.03
CA THR A 249 6.06 -0.37 -18.97
C THR A 249 6.39 0.45 -17.72
N ASN A 250 6.51 -0.16 -16.53
CA ASN A 250 6.85 0.58 -15.31
C ASN A 250 8.30 1.10 -15.30
N LEU A 251 9.26 0.34 -15.85
CA LEU A 251 10.67 0.75 -15.87
C LEU A 251 10.95 1.84 -16.91
N PHE A 252 10.35 1.74 -18.11
CA PHE A 252 10.77 2.52 -19.28
C PHE A 252 9.72 3.51 -19.80
N LEU A 253 8.42 3.17 -19.74
CA LEU A 253 7.37 4.02 -20.34
C LEU A 253 6.76 4.98 -19.32
N TYR A 254 6.60 4.52 -18.08
CA TYR A 254 6.04 5.31 -16.99
C TYR A 254 6.97 6.45 -16.52
N SER A 255 8.27 6.33 -16.79
CA SER A 255 9.28 7.36 -16.49
C SER A 255 9.32 8.48 -17.54
N ALA A 256 8.97 8.17 -18.80
CA ALA A 256 8.97 9.12 -19.92
C ALA A 256 7.90 10.23 -19.81
N HIS A 257 6.76 9.96 -19.14
CA HIS A 257 5.66 10.92 -18.95
C HIS A 257 6.07 12.22 -18.23
N TYR A 258 7.15 12.19 -17.43
CA TYR A 258 7.57 13.32 -16.59
C TYR A 258 8.89 14.00 -17.04
N GLY A 259 9.33 13.78 -18.27
CA GLY A 259 10.28 14.64 -19.00
C GLY A 259 11.70 14.79 -18.45
N ASN A 260 12.02 14.23 -17.28
CA ASN A 260 13.32 14.38 -16.64
C ASN A 260 13.97 13.01 -16.45
N GLY A 261 15.11 12.80 -17.13
CA GLY A 261 15.97 11.64 -16.90
C GLY A 261 16.29 11.47 -15.40
N MET A 262 16.63 10.24 -15.03
CA MET A 262 16.86 9.79 -13.64
C MET A 262 17.80 10.71 -12.83
N LEU A 263 18.70 11.45 -13.50
CA LEU A 263 19.69 12.35 -12.90
C LEU A 263 19.28 13.84 -12.88
N GLY A 264 18.52 14.33 -13.86
CA GLY A 264 18.26 15.78 -14.06
C GLY A 264 17.28 16.41 -13.07
N SER A 265 16.53 15.60 -12.31
CA SER A 265 15.58 16.07 -11.28
C SER A 265 15.92 15.58 -9.86
N VAL A 266 17.16 15.13 -9.63
CA VAL A 266 17.61 14.60 -8.33
C VAL A 266 17.73 15.68 -7.26
N ILE A 267 17.80 16.96 -7.60
CA ILE A 267 17.82 18.02 -6.57
C ILE A 267 16.38 18.44 -6.23
N GLY A 268 15.55 18.68 -7.26
CA GLY A 268 14.15 19.07 -7.08
C GLY A 268 13.29 17.99 -6.41
N LYS A 269 13.43 16.71 -6.80
CA LYS A 269 12.63 15.62 -6.21
C LYS A 269 13.05 15.24 -4.78
N TRP A 270 14.25 15.62 -4.37
CA TRP A 270 14.85 15.16 -3.12
C TRP A 270 14.95 16.24 -2.06
N LEU A 271 15.03 17.51 -2.49
CA LEU A 271 15.04 18.65 -1.59
C LEU A 271 13.72 19.43 -1.65
N ILE A 272 13.16 19.66 -2.84
CA ILE A 272 11.99 20.53 -3.00
C ILE A 272 10.68 19.78 -2.73
N LEU A 273 10.48 18.59 -3.32
CA LEU A 273 9.26 17.80 -3.08
C LEU A 273 9.11 17.41 -1.59
N PRO A 274 10.15 16.95 -0.89
CA PRO A 274 10.01 16.65 0.53
C PRO A 274 9.77 17.90 1.38
N ALA A 275 10.31 19.06 1.01
CA ALA A 275 10.00 20.32 1.69
C ALA A 275 8.53 20.74 1.50
N GLN A 276 7.99 20.57 0.29
CA GLN A 276 6.57 20.81 -0.01
C GLN A 276 5.65 19.79 0.69
N ASN A 277 6.09 18.54 0.83
CA ASN A 277 5.30 17.50 1.48
C ASN A 277 5.46 17.51 3.01
N PHE A 278 6.57 18.06 3.52
CA PHE A 278 6.78 18.29 4.96
C PHE A 278 5.68 19.19 5.53
N SER A 279 5.21 20.19 4.78
CA SER A 279 4.10 21.04 5.24
C SER A 279 2.77 20.28 5.34
N GLN A 280 2.57 19.22 4.54
CA GLN A 280 1.34 18.42 4.56
C GLN A 280 1.34 17.37 5.69
N ILE A 281 2.48 16.76 5.99
CA ILE A 281 2.63 15.69 7.01
C ILE A 281 3.81 15.93 7.96
N PRO A 282 3.90 17.09 8.64
CA PRO A 282 5.06 17.45 9.46
C PRO A 282 5.30 16.46 10.61
N TRP A 283 4.22 15.87 11.15
CA TRP A 283 4.26 14.91 12.23
C TRP A 283 4.98 13.61 11.86
N LEU A 284 4.79 13.10 10.64
CA LEU A 284 5.46 11.90 10.17
C LEU A 284 6.97 12.15 10.07
N PHE A 285 7.36 13.24 9.44
CA PHE A 285 8.78 13.59 9.29
C PHE A 285 9.44 13.90 10.63
N ALA A 286 8.73 14.55 11.56
CA ALA A 286 9.22 14.77 12.92
C ALA A 286 9.43 13.43 13.67
N ALA A 287 8.50 12.47 13.55
CA ALA A 287 8.64 11.14 14.14
C ALA A 287 9.81 10.34 13.53
N ILE A 288 10.02 10.45 12.22
CA ILE A 288 11.17 9.84 11.53
C ILE A 288 12.47 10.50 12.00
N ALA A 289 12.54 11.84 12.00
CA ALA A 289 13.71 12.59 12.45
C ALA A 289 14.07 12.25 13.90
N PHE A 290 13.08 12.19 14.78
CA PHE A 290 13.26 11.76 16.16
C PHE A 290 13.83 10.34 16.24
N SER A 291 13.30 9.39 15.45
CA SER A 291 13.80 8.01 15.40
C SER A 291 15.24 7.93 14.92
N VAL A 292 15.60 8.70 13.88
CA VAL A 292 16.98 8.79 13.37
C VAL A 292 17.90 9.34 14.44
N ILE A 293 17.56 10.47 15.06
CA ILE A 293 18.35 11.11 16.11
C ILE A 293 18.58 10.12 17.26
N VAL A 294 17.53 9.46 17.72
CA VAL A 294 17.59 8.50 18.82
C VAL A 294 18.50 7.32 18.49
N VAL A 295 18.42 6.75 17.28
CA VAL A 295 19.28 5.62 16.89
C VAL A 295 20.75 6.05 16.78
N LEU A 296 21.03 7.25 16.28
CA LEU A 296 22.40 7.74 16.11
C LEU A 296 23.06 8.13 17.43
N VAL A 297 22.31 8.82 18.31
CA VAL A 297 22.82 9.37 19.58
C VAL A 297 22.79 8.33 20.69
N SER A 298 21.72 7.53 20.80
CA SER A 298 21.56 6.62 21.92
C SER A 298 22.29 5.29 21.71
N ARG A 299 23.14 4.92 22.68
CA ARG A 299 23.73 3.57 22.74
C ARG A 299 22.71 2.47 23.07
N TYR A 300 21.46 2.84 23.36
CA TYR A 300 20.42 1.90 23.75
C TYR A 300 20.03 0.93 22.64
N PHE A 301 19.97 1.42 21.39
CA PHE A 301 19.61 0.59 20.24
C PHE A 301 20.78 -0.26 19.77
N PHE A 302 21.97 0.35 19.65
CA PHE A 302 23.17 -0.31 19.18
C PHE A 302 24.40 0.17 19.96
N SER A 303 25.12 -0.78 20.57
CA SER A 303 26.36 -0.53 21.30
C SER A 303 27.49 -0.09 20.36
N LEU A 304 27.62 -0.74 19.21
CA LEU A 304 28.62 -0.47 18.18
C LEU A 304 28.20 0.67 17.25
N GLN A 305 29.14 1.57 16.96
CA GLN A 305 28.91 2.70 16.06
C GLN A 305 28.61 2.26 14.62
N SER A 306 29.26 1.20 14.14
CA SER A 306 29.04 0.62 12.80
C SER A 306 27.60 0.17 12.59
N HIS A 307 26.97 -0.44 13.60
CA HIS A 307 25.58 -0.89 13.53
C HIS A 307 24.59 0.27 13.33
N ARG A 308 24.89 1.44 13.92
CA ARG A 308 24.09 2.67 13.71
C ARG A 308 24.18 3.16 12.27
N TRP A 309 25.38 3.13 11.69
CA TRP A 309 25.59 3.50 10.29
C TRP A 309 24.94 2.53 9.31
N TRP A 310 25.00 1.22 9.58
CA TRP A 310 24.28 0.23 8.78
C TRP A 310 22.77 0.42 8.83
N PHE A 311 22.22 0.68 10.03
CA PHE A 311 20.80 0.98 10.15
C PHE A 311 20.43 2.27 9.41
N LEU A 312 21.24 3.34 9.54
CA LEU A 312 21.04 4.59 8.81
C LEU A 312 21.06 4.38 7.29
N LEU A 313 21.95 3.54 6.76
CA LEU A 313 22.01 3.22 5.34
C LEU A 313 20.67 2.64 4.85
N VAL A 314 20.01 1.79 5.63
CA VAL A 314 18.69 1.23 5.27
C VAL A 314 17.59 2.29 5.38
N ILE A 315 17.64 3.19 6.38
CA ILE A 315 16.72 4.33 6.46
C ILE A 315 16.84 5.19 5.20
N VAL A 316 18.07 5.56 4.83
CA VAL A 316 18.36 6.36 3.63
C VAL A 316 17.90 5.58 2.40
N ALA A 317 18.23 4.31 2.24
CA ALA A 317 17.79 3.51 1.11
C ALA A 317 16.26 3.47 0.97
N ASN A 318 15.51 3.36 2.08
CA ASN A 318 14.04 3.39 2.05
C ASN A 318 13.49 4.78 1.71
N TYR A 319 14.02 5.82 2.37
CA TYR A 319 13.66 7.18 2.02
C TYR A 319 13.87 7.40 0.52
N PHE A 320 14.99 6.94 -0.04
CA PHE A 320 15.26 7.03 -1.45
C PHE A 320 14.31 6.21 -2.33
N ALA A 321 14.05 4.96 -1.95
CA ALA A 321 13.12 4.08 -2.65
C ALA A 321 11.69 4.63 -2.70
N VAL A 322 11.27 5.31 -1.63
CA VAL A 322 9.93 5.86 -1.52
C VAL A 322 9.86 7.22 -2.21
N ILE A 323 10.78 8.16 -1.90
CA ILE A 323 10.81 9.56 -2.40
C ILE A 323 11.03 9.65 -3.93
N THR A 324 11.95 8.85 -4.50
CA THR A 324 12.24 8.92 -5.96
C THR A 324 10.98 8.74 -6.82
N PRO A 325 10.13 7.74 -6.55
CA PRO A 325 8.89 7.57 -7.27
C PRO A 325 7.69 8.31 -6.65
N ILE A 326 7.85 9.15 -5.59
CA ILE A 326 6.70 9.88 -5.04
C ILE A 326 6.10 10.77 -6.11
N ARG A 327 4.92 10.32 -6.51
CA ARG A 327 3.97 11.06 -7.32
C ARG A 327 2.67 11.27 -6.55
N PHE A 328 2.46 10.47 -5.49
CA PHE A 328 1.22 10.42 -4.71
C PHE A 328 1.52 10.22 -3.23
N ASN A 329 0.67 10.81 -2.39
CA ASN A 329 0.85 10.83 -0.94
C ASN A 329 0.76 9.44 -0.29
N HIS A 330 0.08 8.46 -0.88
CA HIS A 330 -0.03 7.11 -0.31
C HIS A 330 1.30 6.36 -0.19
N TYR A 331 2.33 6.79 -0.93
CA TYR A 331 3.68 6.22 -0.85
C TYR A 331 4.32 6.43 0.53
N TYR A 332 3.92 7.47 1.27
CA TYR A 332 4.43 7.75 2.61
C TYR A 332 4.12 6.66 3.63
N LEU A 333 3.12 5.82 3.38
CA LEU A 333 2.82 4.66 4.22
C LEU A 333 4.04 3.72 4.34
N ALA A 334 4.84 3.59 3.28
CA ALA A 334 6.06 2.78 3.28
C ALA A 334 7.23 3.37 4.12
N LEU A 335 7.09 4.60 4.63
CA LEU A 335 8.04 5.19 5.59
C LEU A 335 7.72 4.87 7.05
N LEU A 336 6.55 4.30 7.36
CA LEU A 336 6.18 3.97 8.73
C LEU A 336 7.11 2.97 9.46
N PRO A 337 7.92 2.12 8.81
CA PRO A 337 8.92 1.35 9.55
C PRO A 337 9.97 2.23 10.23
N LEU A 338 10.20 3.43 9.72
CA LEU A 338 11.25 4.34 10.18
C LEU A 338 10.92 5.02 11.52
N ILE A 339 9.64 5.06 11.92
CA ILE A 339 9.21 5.70 13.18
C ILE A 339 9.35 4.77 14.41
N VAL A 340 9.49 3.46 14.19
CA VAL A 340 9.40 2.46 15.27
C VAL A 340 10.49 2.63 16.33
N PRO A 341 11.77 2.89 16.00
CA PRO A 341 12.78 3.15 17.03
C PRO A 341 12.42 4.33 17.95
N GLY A 342 11.85 5.41 17.39
CA GLY A 342 11.36 6.53 18.19
C GLY A 342 10.22 6.11 19.12
N LEU A 343 9.24 5.36 18.61
CA LEU A 343 8.14 4.84 19.43
C LEU A 343 8.63 3.95 20.58
N ILE A 344 9.65 3.12 20.34
CA ILE A 344 10.29 2.29 21.38
C ILE A 344 10.94 3.17 22.45
N MET A 345 11.61 4.27 22.07
CA MET A 345 12.22 5.18 23.04
C MET A 345 11.17 5.95 23.84
N ILE A 346 10.09 6.40 23.20
CA ILE A 346 8.95 7.03 23.89
C ILE A 346 8.33 6.05 24.88
N ALA A 347 8.11 4.80 24.47
CA ALA A 347 7.59 3.75 25.34
C ALA A 347 8.49 3.51 26.57
N ARG A 348 9.82 3.53 26.37
CA ARG A 348 10.81 3.43 27.45
C ARG A 348 10.72 4.59 28.44
N TRP A 349 10.64 5.82 27.94
CA TRP A 349 10.53 7.00 28.80
C TRP A 349 9.20 7.03 29.53
N GLY A 350 8.12 6.65 28.83
CA GLY A 350 6.80 6.45 29.41
C GLY A 350 6.86 5.48 30.60
N ASP A 351 7.47 4.31 30.44
CA ASP A 351 7.64 3.33 31.52
C ASP A 351 8.34 3.91 32.76
N ARG A 352 9.41 4.69 32.55
CA ARG A 352 10.18 5.33 33.63
C ARG A 352 9.41 6.43 34.35
N LEU A 353 8.69 7.26 33.60
CA LEU A 353 7.90 8.38 34.14
C LEU A 353 6.64 7.89 34.84
N LEU A 354 6.04 6.81 34.32
CA LEU A 354 4.76 6.27 34.76
C LEU A 354 4.91 5.18 35.84
N GLY A 355 6.14 4.90 36.29
CA GLY A 355 6.43 4.26 37.58
C GLY A 355 5.52 3.08 37.96
N GLY A 356 5.32 2.11 37.07
CA GLY A 356 4.52 0.91 37.36
C GLY A 356 2.99 1.09 37.28
N LEU A 357 2.49 2.07 36.53
CA LEU A 357 1.06 2.24 36.24
C LEU A 357 0.39 0.92 35.80
N GLN A 358 -0.72 0.59 36.47
CA GLN A 358 -1.49 -0.63 36.20
C GLN A 358 -2.12 -0.61 34.80
N VAL A 359 -2.47 -1.80 34.28
CA VAL A 359 -3.02 -2.05 32.94
C VAL A 359 -4.20 -1.12 32.57
N SER A 360 -4.95 -0.63 33.56
CA SER A 360 -6.04 0.34 33.40
C SER A 360 -5.61 1.70 32.85
N ALA A 361 -4.40 2.18 33.17
CA ALA A 361 -3.87 3.45 32.65
C ALA A 361 -3.29 3.32 31.24
N LEU A 362 -2.69 2.17 30.92
CA LEU A 362 -2.36 1.79 29.53
C LEU A 362 -3.63 1.71 28.68
N GLY A 363 -4.71 1.13 29.21
CA GLY A 363 -6.03 1.11 28.58
C GLY A 363 -6.62 2.50 28.36
N MET A 364 -6.45 3.44 29.30
CA MET A 364 -6.89 4.83 29.16
C MET A 364 -6.01 5.63 28.19
N ILE A 365 -4.70 5.39 28.14
CA ILE A 365 -3.80 5.97 27.13
C ILE A 365 -4.16 5.43 25.75
N MET A 366 -4.44 4.13 25.63
CA MET A 366 -4.91 3.48 24.40
C MET A 366 -6.25 4.07 23.93
N LEU A 367 -7.21 4.23 24.83
CA LEU A 367 -8.50 4.84 24.56
C LEU A 367 -8.37 6.33 24.22
N SER A 368 -7.50 7.07 24.92
CA SER A 368 -7.26 8.50 24.67
C SER A 368 -6.50 8.73 23.36
N THR A 369 -5.56 7.85 23.00
CA THR A 369 -4.85 7.89 21.72
C THR A 369 -5.83 7.58 20.59
N LEU A 370 -6.71 6.57 20.75
CA LEU A 370 -7.78 6.25 19.82
C LEU A 370 -8.81 7.39 19.68
N VAL A 371 -9.16 8.08 20.77
CA VAL A 371 -10.11 9.21 20.79
C VAL A 371 -9.51 10.49 20.18
N LEU A 372 -8.27 10.84 20.51
CA LEU A 372 -7.53 11.96 19.88
C LEU A 372 -7.27 11.70 18.38
N PHE A 373 -7.11 10.43 18.01
CA PHE A 373 -6.93 9.96 16.64
C PHE A 373 -8.22 10.00 15.80
N LEU A 374 -9.35 9.60 16.38
CA LEU A 374 -10.67 9.78 15.77
C LEU A 374 -11.03 11.27 15.57
N GLY A 375 -10.49 12.16 16.42
CA GLY A 375 -10.79 13.60 16.40
C GLY A 375 -9.94 14.46 15.44
N THR A 376 -8.81 13.98 14.91
CA THR A 376 -7.82 14.85 14.23
C THR A 376 -7.45 14.46 12.79
N MET A 377 -7.88 13.31 12.27
CA MET A 377 -7.38 12.80 10.98
C MET A 377 -8.46 12.42 9.95
N GLN A 378 -9.75 12.59 10.23
CA GLN A 378 -10.76 12.54 9.18
C GLN A 378 -10.93 13.95 8.61
N ASN A 379 -10.70 14.15 7.31
CA ASN A 379 -11.34 15.26 6.64
C ASN A 379 -12.86 15.05 6.82
N PRO A 380 -13.55 15.89 7.62
CA PRO A 380 -14.94 15.61 8.02
C PRO A 380 -15.86 15.50 6.80
N ARG A 381 -15.48 16.12 5.67
CA ARG A 381 -16.25 16.12 4.42
C ARG A 381 -16.13 14.81 3.63
N VAL A 382 -14.92 14.24 3.51
CA VAL A 382 -14.68 12.97 2.79
C VAL A 382 -15.27 11.79 3.56
N ALA A 383 -15.18 11.81 4.90
CA ALA A 383 -15.88 10.87 5.75
C ALA A 383 -17.41 11.08 5.70
N SER A 384 -17.90 12.32 5.52
CA SER A 384 -19.35 12.55 5.43
C SER A 384 -19.95 12.05 4.12
N GLU A 385 -19.33 12.22 2.95
CA GLU A 385 -19.93 11.85 1.66
C GLU A 385 -19.91 10.33 1.37
N SER A 386 -18.98 9.59 1.97
CA SER A 386 -18.82 8.15 1.76
C SER A 386 -19.49 7.28 2.84
N ARG A 387 -19.85 7.85 3.99
CA ARG A 387 -20.55 7.13 5.07
C ARG A 387 -21.99 6.82 4.71
N LEU A 388 -22.49 5.69 5.19
CA LEU A 388 -23.89 5.26 5.02
C LEU A 388 -24.93 6.32 5.45
N THR A 389 -24.55 7.26 6.31
CA THR A 389 -25.43 8.28 6.89
C THR A 389 -25.74 9.48 5.98
N SER A 390 -25.10 9.62 4.80
CA SER A 390 -25.22 10.82 3.95
C SER A 390 -26.12 10.67 2.72
N GLY A 391 -26.78 9.54 2.54
CA GLY A 391 -27.60 9.25 1.36
C GLY A 391 -26.83 8.51 0.27
N GLN A 392 -27.45 8.30 -0.89
CA GLN A 392 -26.79 7.58 -1.98
C GLN A 392 -25.72 8.46 -2.66
N PRO A 393 -24.48 7.97 -2.84
CA PRO A 393 -23.42 8.75 -3.47
C PRO A 393 -23.74 9.07 -4.92
N VAL A 394 -23.25 10.23 -5.40
CA VAL A 394 -23.53 10.76 -6.75
C VAL A 394 -23.24 9.74 -7.86
N ILE A 395 -22.23 8.89 -7.67
CA ILE A 395 -21.90 7.83 -8.63
C ILE A 395 -23.06 6.85 -8.88
N THR A 396 -23.91 6.57 -7.89
CA THR A 396 -25.08 5.70 -8.10
C THR A 396 -26.11 6.39 -8.99
N GLN A 397 -26.30 7.70 -8.83
CA GLN A 397 -27.21 8.48 -9.68
C GLN A 397 -26.73 8.49 -11.14
N ILE A 398 -25.42 8.65 -11.34
CA ILE A 398 -24.79 8.62 -12.67
C ILE A 398 -24.90 7.24 -13.33
N THR A 399 -24.81 6.17 -12.54
CA THR A 399 -24.79 4.79 -13.05
C THR A 399 -26.17 4.14 -13.12
N ASN A 400 -27.19 4.69 -12.46
CA ASN A 400 -28.57 4.17 -12.49
C ASN A 400 -29.09 3.93 -13.92
N PRO A 401 -28.94 4.86 -14.89
CA PRO A 401 -29.38 4.62 -16.26
C PRO A 401 -28.75 3.38 -16.89
N ILE A 402 -27.44 3.16 -16.63
CA ILE A 402 -26.71 1.99 -17.14
C ILE A 402 -27.17 0.72 -16.42
N LYS A 403 -27.31 0.79 -15.10
CA LYS A 403 -27.63 -0.37 -14.25
C LYS A 403 -29.02 -0.96 -14.55
N TYR A 404 -29.99 -0.11 -14.90
CA TYR A 404 -31.36 -0.55 -15.21
C TYR A 404 -31.60 -0.84 -16.70
N ASP A 405 -30.63 -0.53 -17.57
CA ASP A 405 -30.70 -0.80 -19.01
C ASP A 405 -30.08 -2.17 -19.33
N LYS A 406 -30.93 -3.20 -19.36
CA LYS A 406 -30.51 -4.59 -19.55
C LYS A 406 -29.77 -4.77 -20.88
N GLY A 407 -28.53 -5.28 -20.79
CA GLY A 407 -27.68 -5.54 -21.95
C GLY A 407 -26.87 -4.33 -22.42
N ALA A 408 -27.01 -3.17 -21.79
CA ALA A 408 -26.17 -2.02 -22.11
C ALA A 408 -24.79 -2.16 -21.47
N HIS A 409 -23.76 -1.94 -22.28
CA HIS A 409 -22.39 -1.79 -21.81
C HIS A 409 -21.95 -0.34 -21.88
N PHE A 410 -21.03 0.02 -21.00
CA PHE A 410 -20.40 1.32 -20.98
C PHE A 410 -18.88 1.22 -21.07
N MET A 411 -18.28 2.36 -21.36
CA MET A 411 -16.84 2.54 -21.45
C MET A 411 -16.44 3.81 -20.72
N LEU A 412 -15.28 3.78 -20.06
CA LEU A 412 -14.62 4.97 -19.54
C LEU A 412 -13.68 5.51 -20.60
N TYR A 413 -13.80 6.79 -20.95
CA TYR A 413 -12.94 7.45 -21.92
C TYR A 413 -12.10 8.53 -21.23
N LYS A 414 -10.77 8.48 -21.43
CA LYS A 414 -9.80 9.45 -20.89
C LYS A 414 -9.91 9.72 -19.37
N MET A 415 -10.46 8.79 -18.62
CA MET A 415 -10.62 8.90 -17.17
C MET A 415 -10.31 7.58 -16.47
N MET A 416 -9.93 7.66 -15.19
CA MET A 416 -9.72 6.48 -14.35
C MET A 416 -11.05 5.91 -13.84
N ASP A 417 -11.04 4.64 -13.45
CA ASP A 417 -12.21 4.04 -12.80
C ASP A 417 -12.34 4.54 -11.36
N ALA A 418 -13.30 5.44 -11.14
CA ALA A 418 -13.69 5.91 -9.82
C ALA A 418 -14.72 4.99 -9.15
N GLY A 419 -14.92 3.77 -9.66
CA GLY A 419 -15.80 2.70 -9.17
C GLY A 419 -17.11 2.52 -9.92
N TYR A 420 -17.15 2.95 -11.17
CA TYR A 420 -18.29 2.77 -12.07
C TYR A 420 -18.56 1.29 -12.32
N PHE A 421 -17.51 0.47 -12.51
CA PHE A 421 -17.65 -0.97 -12.72
C PHE A 421 -18.09 -1.70 -11.44
N MET A 422 -17.65 -1.25 -10.26
CA MET A 422 -18.11 -1.82 -8.99
C MET A 422 -19.59 -1.57 -8.73
N VAL A 423 -20.09 -0.35 -8.95
CA VAL A 423 -21.49 0.01 -8.71
C VAL A 423 -22.45 -0.64 -9.71
N THR A 424 -22.04 -0.73 -10.99
CA THR A 424 -22.83 -1.38 -12.04
C THR A 424 -22.70 -2.90 -12.02
N GLY A 425 -21.63 -3.44 -11.46
CA GLY A 425 -21.32 -4.87 -11.45
C GLY A 425 -20.83 -5.42 -12.80
N GLN A 426 -20.63 -4.57 -13.81
CA GLN A 426 -20.18 -4.97 -15.14
C GLN A 426 -18.67 -5.18 -15.20
N ALA A 427 -18.22 -6.04 -16.11
CA ALA A 427 -16.81 -6.18 -16.44
C ALA A 427 -16.45 -5.32 -17.68
N PRO A 428 -15.25 -4.72 -17.72
CA PRO A 428 -14.80 -3.98 -18.88
C PRO A 428 -14.64 -4.89 -20.10
N GLN A 429 -15.02 -4.44 -21.29
CA GLN A 429 -14.93 -5.24 -22.53
C GLN A 429 -13.60 -5.04 -23.27
N GLU A 430 -13.01 -3.85 -23.26
CA GLU A 430 -11.68 -3.62 -23.85
C GLU A 430 -10.53 -3.99 -22.89
N LYS A 431 -9.34 -4.24 -23.46
CA LYS A 431 -8.10 -4.44 -22.68
C LYS A 431 -7.73 -3.18 -21.89
N TYR A 432 -7.77 -2.02 -22.56
CA TYR A 432 -7.47 -0.71 -21.98
C TYR A 432 -8.79 -0.02 -21.59
N PHE A 433 -9.26 -0.31 -20.38
CA PHE A 433 -10.61 0.06 -19.96
C PHE A 433 -10.74 1.46 -19.34
N ALA A 434 -9.62 2.10 -19.03
CA ALA A 434 -9.53 3.40 -18.37
C ALA A 434 -8.30 4.16 -18.87
N ALA A 435 -8.16 5.43 -18.47
CA ALA A 435 -6.91 6.17 -18.63
C ALA A 435 -5.87 5.76 -17.58
N TYR A 436 -4.60 5.85 -17.95
CA TYR A 436 -3.47 5.58 -17.07
C TYR A 436 -2.52 6.77 -17.10
N ASN A 437 -1.68 6.88 -16.07
CA ASN A 437 -0.66 7.92 -15.95
C ASN A 437 0.55 7.68 -16.91
N ILE A 438 0.28 7.40 -18.18
CA ILE A 438 1.25 7.24 -19.28
C ILE A 438 0.81 8.16 -20.42
N THR A 439 1.74 8.90 -21.04
CA THR A 439 1.42 9.74 -22.21
C THR A 439 0.95 8.90 -23.39
N HIS A 440 0.05 9.46 -24.20
CA HIS A 440 -0.29 8.91 -25.51
C HIS A 440 0.97 8.63 -26.35
N ALA A 441 1.94 9.54 -26.40
CA ALA A 441 3.19 9.33 -27.13
C ALA A 441 4.01 8.11 -26.68
N ALA A 442 3.97 7.75 -25.38
CA ALA A 442 4.70 6.60 -24.85
C ALA A 442 3.94 5.28 -25.03
N MET A 443 2.61 5.32 -25.01
CA MET A 443 1.78 4.13 -25.19
C MET A 443 0.47 4.48 -25.93
N PRO A 444 0.52 4.70 -27.26
CA PRO A 444 -0.64 5.17 -28.04
C PRO A 444 -1.82 4.19 -27.98
N ALA A 445 -1.51 2.89 -27.86
CA ALA A 445 -2.48 1.81 -27.84
C ALA A 445 -3.59 1.97 -26.78
N VAL A 446 -3.33 2.66 -25.66
CA VAL A 446 -4.34 2.93 -24.64
C VAL A 446 -5.47 3.77 -25.23
N GLU A 447 -5.17 4.99 -25.67
CA GLU A 447 -6.18 5.92 -26.20
C GLU A 447 -6.70 5.49 -27.58
N ASP A 448 -5.84 4.98 -28.46
CA ASP A 448 -6.22 4.59 -29.82
C ASP A 448 -7.25 3.45 -29.80
N SER A 449 -7.08 2.48 -28.89
CA SER A 449 -8.06 1.39 -28.73
C SER A 449 -9.42 1.91 -28.25
N GLN A 450 -9.39 2.91 -27.37
CA GLN A 450 -10.58 3.55 -26.83
C GLN A 450 -11.33 4.33 -27.92
N GLN A 451 -10.62 5.18 -28.66
CA GLN A 451 -11.18 5.92 -29.79
C GLN A 451 -11.73 4.98 -30.87
N LYS A 452 -11.04 3.88 -31.17
CA LYS A 452 -11.52 2.86 -32.11
C LYS A 452 -12.83 2.22 -31.65
N ALA A 453 -12.98 1.92 -30.35
CA ALA A 453 -14.22 1.37 -29.80
C ALA A 453 -15.39 2.37 -29.89
N ILE A 454 -15.12 3.66 -29.64
CA ILE A 454 -16.09 4.75 -29.82
C ILE A 454 -16.47 4.87 -31.29
N LYS A 455 -15.51 4.98 -32.20
CA LYS A 455 -15.79 5.08 -33.65
C LYS A 455 -16.65 3.92 -34.16
N ALA A 456 -16.42 2.71 -33.64
CA ALA A 456 -17.15 1.50 -34.01
C ALA A 456 -18.56 1.37 -33.39
N GLY A 457 -18.98 2.26 -32.48
CA GLY A 457 -20.32 2.17 -31.89
C GLY A 457 -20.49 1.02 -30.89
N LYS A 458 -19.39 0.48 -30.32
CA LYS A 458 -19.42 -0.77 -29.52
C LYS A 458 -20.21 -0.67 -28.21
N TYR A 459 -20.43 0.55 -27.71
CA TYR A 459 -21.01 0.81 -26.40
C TYR A 459 -22.26 1.66 -26.55
N LYS A 460 -23.22 1.49 -25.64
CA LYS A 460 -24.39 2.37 -25.59
C LYS A 460 -24.06 3.66 -24.85
N TYR A 461 -23.23 3.55 -23.81
CA TYR A 461 -22.84 4.66 -22.95
C TYR A 461 -21.32 4.89 -22.96
N VAL A 462 -20.93 6.15 -23.00
CA VAL A 462 -19.53 6.56 -22.75
C VAL A 462 -19.54 7.49 -21.56
N ILE A 463 -18.74 7.16 -20.54
CA ILE A 463 -18.51 8.01 -19.37
C ILE A 463 -17.16 8.69 -19.55
N THR A 464 -17.15 10.01 -19.43
CA THR A 464 -15.95 10.83 -19.64
C THR A 464 -16.03 12.14 -18.85
N ASP A 465 -14.86 12.75 -18.64
CA ASP A 465 -14.75 14.10 -18.08
C ASP A 465 -15.18 15.17 -19.09
N LEU A 466 -15.54 16.36 -18.58
CA LEU A 466 -16.05 17.49 -19.36
C LEU A 466 -15.19 17.86 -20.56
N ASN A 467 -13.86 17.80 -20.38
CA ASN A 467 -12.91 18.21 -21.41
C ASN A 467 -12.90 17.29 -22.63
N ALA A 468 -13.33 16.03 -22.50
CA ALA A 468 -13.34 15.07 -23.61
C ALA A 468 -14.72 14.85 -24.23
N VAL A 469 -15.78 15.49 -23.72
CA VAL A 469 -17.15 15.38 -24.28
C VAL A 469 -17.20 15.81 -25.75
N ALA A 470 -16.56 16.95 -26.07
CA ALA A 470 -16.52 17.45 -27.45
C ALA A 470 -15.80 16.48 -28.38
N GLU A 471 -14.72 15.85 -27.90
CA GLU A 471 -13.95 14.87 -28.66
C GLU A 471 -14.76 13.61 -28.95
N VAL A 472 -15.47 13.06 -27.95
CA VAL A 472 -16.37 11.91 -28.17
C VAL A 472 -17.44 12.23 -29.20
N MET A 473 -18.05 13.42 -29.14
CA MET A 473 -19.06 13.85 -30.12
C MET A 473 -18.49 14.03 -31.53
N GLN A 474 -17.23 14.46 -31.64
CA GLN A 474 -16.53 14.54 -32.93
C GLN A 474 -16.23 13.14 -33.51
N ILE A 475 -15.82 12.19 -32.66
CA ILE A 475 -15.54 10.81 -33.09
C ILE A 475 -16.82 10.11 -33.53
N ASN A 476 -17.90 10.23 -32.75
CA ASN A 476 -19.20 9.68 -33.09
C ASN A 476 -20.34 10.46 -32.39
N PRO A 477 -21.15 11.24 -33.13
CA PRO A 477 -22.17 12.12 -32.56
C PRO A 477 -23.40 11.38 -32.03
N ARG A 478 -23.49 10.05 -32.23
CA ARG A 478 -24.67 9.24 -31.85
C ARG A 478 -24.59 8.66 -30.43
N TYR A 479 -23.53 8.95 -29.67
CA TYR A 479 -23.34 8.37 -28.34
C TYR A 479 -24.20 9.00 -27.24
N HIS A 480 -24.68 8.16 -26.33
CA HIS A 480 -25.16 8.63 -25.04
C HIS A 480 -23.96 8.88 -24.12
N ILE A 481 -23.58 10.16 -24.01
CA ILE A 481 -22.50 10.58 -23.12
C ILE A 481 -23.05 10.83 -21.73
N ILE A 482 -22.53 10.09 -20.76
CA ILE A 482 -22.78 10.33 -19.34
C ILE A 482 -21.60 11.13 -18.81
N ARG A 483 -21.86 12.35 -18.35
CA ARG A 483 -20.83 13.20 -17.77
C ARG A 483 -20.47 12.65 -16.40
N SER A 484 -19.18 12.44 -16.14
CA SER A 484 -18.73 12.34 -14.76
C SER A 484 -19.08 13.66 -14.08
N ALA A 485 -19.81 13.62 -12.96
CA ALA A 485 -19.85 14.81 -12.11
C ALA A 485 -18.41 15.04 -11.66
N ASN A 486 -17.85 16.20 -11.98
CA ASN A 486 -16.49 16.59 -11.62
C ASN A 486 -16.24 16.29 -10.13
N TRP A 487 -15.59 15.17 -9.82
CA TRP A 487 -14.92 15.01 -8.53
C TRP A 487 -13.76 16.03 -8.40
N ASP A 488 -13.29 16.54 -9.54
CA ASP A 488 -12.22 17.52 -9.63
C ASP A 488 -12.64 18.98 -9.38
N THR A 489 -13.90 19.39 -9.48
CA THR A 489 -14.26 20.78 -9.09
C THR A 489 -14.32 20.95 -7.58
N THR A 490 -14.44 19.86 -6.82
CA THR A 490 -14.28 19.92 -5.37
C THR A 490 -12.80 19.80 -5.00
N HIS A 491 -11.97 19.00 -5.71
CA HIS A 491 -10.54 18.88 -5.39
C HIS A 491 -9.64 19.99 -5.96
N ALA A 492 -9.84 20.43 -7.21
CA ALA A 492 -9.04 21.50 -7.83
C ALA A 492 -9.45 22.91 -7.35
N ALA A 493 -10.69 23.11 -6.91
CA ALA A 493 -11.09 24.37 -6.25
C ALA A 493 -10.52 24.47 -4.82
N LEU A 494 -10.24 23.34 -4.17
CA LEU A 494 -9.66 23.28 -2.82
C LEU A 494 -8.12 23.42 -2.81
N MET A 495 -7.45 23.36 -3.97
CA MET A 495 -6.02 23.71 -4.09
C MET A 495 -5.80 25.18 -4.49
N LYS A 496 -6.88 25.94 -4.75
CA LYS A 496 -6.82 27.38 -5.10
C LYS A 496 -7.47 28.31 -4.08
N ARG A 497 -8.00 27.78 -2.98
CA ARG A 497 -8.46 28.56 -1.83
C ARG A 497 -8.17 27.79 -0.55
N GLU A 498 -6.92 27.89 -0.11
CA GLU A 498 -6.48 28.10 1.29
C GLU A 498 -4.97 28.26 1.32
#